data_AF-B0N0I3-F1
#
_entry.id   AF-B0N0I3-F1
#
_cell.length_a   1.000
_cell.length_b   1.000
_cell.length_c   1.000
_cell.angle_alpha   90.00
_cell.angle_beta   90.00
_cell.angle_gamma   90.00
#
_symmetry.space_group_name_H-M   'P 1'
#
loop_
_entity.id
_entity.type
_entity.pdbx_description
1 polymer ?
#
loop_
_entity_poly.entity_id
_entity_poly.type
_entity_poly.pdbx_seq_one_letter_code
_entity_poly.pdbx_strand_id
1 'polypeptide(L)'
;MTIYQAMQLNVKNLKAAISDTPTKKDKHRYIAAMILRNIFCLAFCIIFITFFTTLFGNENSSVGIIGLLAVLSLRFTDLDFNIKQSTLALIASFVICAIAPHLANIVPLGFGLLINFSALLLILILTSHQVSYANHFTFILGYILLWGNDVSENSYTLRIIAMMVAAIFTALVYYHCHYQQTMKLNFKDILKDFFSPSKRTFWYLKISSAIALVIFLGEMLNFSRTMWIAFACMSIINIDHEQIIYKFKHRALFVVVGSIIFGILFTIVPKEYLGLAGILGGIMVGFSGSYHWQTVFNCFGALAITIDLFGFLNAIIIRIVANIAGSIFSFVYHHLFEKIIQLLINENLMFDNNL
;
A
#
# COMPACT_ATOMS: atom_id res chain seq x y z
N MET A 1 9.89 27.87 12.46
CA MET A 1 9.85 26.93 11.31
C MET A 1 9.74 27.73 10.02
N THR A 2 10.31 27.31 8.90
CA THR A 2 10.13 27.94 7.58
C THR A 2 8.91 27.34 6.84
N ILE A 3 8.51 27.89 5.68
CA ILE A 3 7.50 27.24 4.82
C ILE A 3 8.01 25.87 4.37
N TYR A 4 9.26 25.78 3.93
CA TYR A 4 9.86 24.51 3.49
C TYR A 4 9.82 23.44 4.58
N GLN A 5 10.24 23.80 5.80
CA GLN A 5 10.19 22.89 6.94
C GLN A 5 8.74 22.47 7.22
N ALA A 6 7.79 23.41 7.23
CA ALA A 6 6.37 23.09 7.44
C ALA A 6 5.81 22.12 6.38
N MET A 7 6.24 22.23 5.11
CA MET A 7 5.84 21.28 4.07
C MET A 7 6.35 19.84 4.30
N GLN A 8 7.40 19.65 5.12
CA GLN A 8 7.88 18.32 5.48
C GLN A 8 7.01 17.64 6.56
N LEU A 9 6.14 18.39 7.24
CA LEU A 9 5.21 17.80 8.21
C LEU A 9 4.13 16.99 7.51
N ASN A 10 3.66 15.94 8.19
CA ASN A 10 2.46 15.22 7.77
C ASN A 10 1.20 16.10 7.97
N VAL A 11 0.12 15.72 7.29
CA VAL A 11 -1.13 16.50 7.24
C VAL A 11 -1.79 16.59 8.62
N LYS A 12 -1.71 15.54 9.44
CA LYS A 12 -2.27 15.52 10.79
C LYS A 12 -1.58 16.57 11.67
N ASN A 13 -0.25 16.62 11.62
CA ASN A 13 0.56 17.59 12.36
C ASN A 13 0.34 19.01 11.84
N LEU A 14 0.17 19.19 10.52
CA LEU A 14 -0.20 20.50 9.95
C LEU A 14 -1.57 20.97 10.43
N LYS A 15 -2.58 20.09 10.45
CA LYS A 15 -3.92 20.44 10.94
C LYS A 15 -3.91 20.78 12.44
N ALA A 16 -3.15 20.04 13.25
CA ALA A 16 -2.93 20.37 14.66
C ALA A 16 -2.27 21.75 14.80
N ALA A 17 -1.16 21.99 14.07
CA ALA A 17 -0.48 23.29 14.08
C ALA A 17 -1.39 24.46 13.65
N ILE A 18 -2.28 24.26 12.66
CA ILE A 18 -3.26 25.26 12.22
C ILE A 18 -4.29 25.57 13.31
N SER A 19 -4.68 24.56 14.09
CA SER A 19 -5.65 24.69 15.19
C SER A 19 -5.03 25.40 16.40
N ASP A 20 -3.81 25.02 16.77
CA ASP A 20 -3.17 25.44 18.02
C ASP A 20 -2.51 26.81 17.92
N THR A 21 -2.32 27.34 16.71
CA THR A 21 -1.62 28.61 16.48
C THR A 21 -2.55 29.82 16.65
N PRO A 22 -2.27 30.76 17.58
CA PRO A 22 -3.11 31.93 17.80
C PRO A 22 -2.88 33.06 16.77
N THR A 23 -1.68 33.14 16.19
CA THR A 23 -1.30 34.20 15.23
C THR A 23 -1.82 33.92 13.83
N LYS A 24 -2.60 34.87 13.28
CA LYS A 24 -3.11 34.79 11.89
C LYS A 24 -1.99 34.54 10.87
N LYS A 25 -0.83 35.20 11.01
CA LYS A 25 0.30 35.07 10.08
C LYS A 25 0.82 33.64 9.98
N ASP A 26 1.03 32.99 11.13
CA ASP A 26 1.53 31.62 11.18
C ASP A 26 0.47 30.61 10.73
N LYS A 27 -0.81 30.85 11.06
CA LYS A 27 -1.94 30.05 10.55
C LYS A 27 -1.99 30.04 9.02
N HIS A 28 -1.90 31.21 8.38
CA HIS A 28 -1.83 31.30 6.91
C HIS A 28 -0.59 30.57 6.36
N ARG A 29 0.54 30.63 7.08
CA ARG A 29 1.76 29.92 6.67
C ARG A 29 1.59 28.40 6.68
N TYR A 30 0.94 27.84 7.71
CA TYR A 30 0.67 26.40 7.77
C TYR A 30 -0.36 25.95 6.74
N ILE A 31 -1.40 26.76 6.48
CA ILE A 31 -2.37 26.51 5.40
C ILE A 31 -1.67 26.51 4.04
N ALA A 32 -0.85 27.53 3.76
CA ALA A 32 -0.07 27.62 2.53
C ALA A 32 0.88 26.43 2.38
N ALA A 33 1.58 26.03 3.45
CA ALA A 33 2.45 24.86 3.43
C ALA A 33 1.67 23.57 3.12
N MET A 34 0.48 23.39 3.70
CA MET A 34 -0.37 22.22 3.41
C MET A 34 -0.84 22.18 1.95
N ILE A 35 -1.26 23.32 1.40
CA ILE A 35 -1.70 23.43 0.00
C ILE A 35 -0.53 23.18 -0.95
N LEU A 36 0.59 23.89 -0.78
CA LEU A 36 1.76 23.78 -1.65
C LEU A 36 2.35 22.37 -1.63
N ARG A 37 2.48 21.77 -0.45
CA ARG A 37 2.91 20.37 -0.30
C ARG A 37 2.05 19.43 -1.12
N ASN A 38 0.73 19.56 -1.04
CA ASN A 38 -0.19 18.66 -1.73
C ASN A 38 -0.18 18.89 -3.24
N ILE A 39 -0.15 20.14 -3.70
CA ILE A 39 -0.04 20.48 -5.14
C ILE A 39 1.27 19.95 -5.71
N PHE A 40 2.41 20.20 -5.06
CA PHE A 40 3.72 19.74 -5.55
C PHE A 40 3.85 18.23 -5.50
N CYS A 41 3.34 17.58 -4.45
CA CYS A 41 3.31 16.12 -4.37
C CYS A 41 2.48 15.54 -5.53
N LEU A 42 1.27 16.05 -5.76
CA LEU A 42 0.42 15.58 -6.84
C LEU A 42 1.04 15.85 -8.22
N ALA A 43 1.57 17.04 -8.45
CA ALA A 43 2.22 17.40 -9.70
C ALA A 43 3.40 16.44 -9.98
N PHE A 44 4.22 16.17 -8.96
CA PHE A 44 5.29 15.18 -9.06
C PHE A 44 4.75 13.78 -9.39
N CYS A 45 3.70 13.32 -8.70
CA CYS A 45 3.06 12.02 -8.98
C CYS A 45 2.57 11.94 -10.43
N ILE A 46 1.87 12.96 -10.93
CA ILE A 46 1.34 12.98 -12.30
C ILE A 46 2.47 12.96 -13.31
N ILE A 47 3.49 13.81 -13.14
CA ILE A 47 4.65 13.87 -14.04
C ILE A 47 5.38 12.53 -14.05
N PHE A 48 5.63 11.95 -12.87
CA PHE A 48 6.33 10.67 -12.74
C PHE A 48 5.56 9.53 -13.41
N ILE A 49 4.27 9.38 -13.12
CA ILE A 49 3.45 8.32 -13.70
C ILE A 49 3.29 8.49 -15.21
N THR A 50 3.10 9.73 -15.69
CA THR A 50 2.98 10.02 -17.12
C THR A 50 4.29 9.69 -17.84
N PHE A 51 5.43 10.15 -17.31
CA PHE A 51 6.75 9.81 -17.84
C PHE A 51 6.97 8.30 -17.88
N PHE A 52 6.69 7.61 -16.78
CA PHE A 52 6.88 6.16 -16.70
C PHE A 52 5.98 5.40 -17.67
N THR A 53 4.72 5.83 -17.80
CA THR A 53 3.72 5.21 -18.69
C THR A 53 4.06 5.46 -20.16
N THR A 54 4.58 6.64 -20.51
CA THR A 54 5.03 6.93 -21.88
C THR A 54 6.26 6.11 -22.28
N LEU A 55 7.16 5.78 -21.34
CA LEU A 55 8.33 4.95 -21.60
C LEU A 55 8.03 3.46 -21.71
N PHE A 56 7.15 2.93 -20.85
CA PHE A 56 6.95 1.48 -20.69
C PHE A 56 5.56 0.97 -21.08
N GLY A 57 4.66 1.88 -21.50
CA GLY A 57 3.30 1.58 -21.94
C GLY A 57 2.25 1.59 -20.81
N ASN A 58 0.97 1.76 -21.20
CA ASN A 58 -0.18 1.81 -20.30
C ASN A 58 -0.33 0.54 -19.44
N GLU A 59 -0.02 -0.63 -20.01
CA GLU A 59 -0.07 -1.93 -19.33
C GLU A 59 0.93 -2.06 -18.18
N ASN A 60 1.98 -1.23 -18.18
CA ASN A 60 3.03 -1.21 -17.15
C ASN A 60 2.95 -0.01 -16.21
N SER A 61 1.88 0.78 -16.28
CA SER A 61 1.62 1.91 -15.39
C SER A 61 1.67 1.53 -13.89
N SER A 62 1.28 0.30 -13.53
CA SER A 62 1.39 -0.23 -12.17
C SER A 62 2.83 -0.20 -11.63
N VAL A 63 3.83 -0.46 -12.47
CA VAL A 63 5.25 -0.38 -12.06
C VAL A 63 5.63 1.06 -11.68
N GLY A 64 5.14 2.03 -12.44
CA GLY A 64 5.33 3.45 -12.13
C GLY A 64 4.76 3.83 -10.77
N ILE A 65 3.57 3.31 -10.43
CA ILE A 65 2.95 3.52 -9.10
C ILE A 65 3.84 2.95 -8.00
N ILE A 66 4.40 1.76 -8.20
CA ILE A 66 5.25 1.09 -7.20
C ILE A 66 6.55 1.86 -7.00
N GLY A 67 7.23 2.23 -8.08
CA GLY A 67 8.45 3.05 -8.01
C GLY A 67 8.19 4.40 -7.34
N LEU A 68 7.09 5.07 -7.68
CA LEU A 68 6.69 6.33 -7.07
C LEU A 68 6.47 6.19 -5.56
N LEU A 69 5.67 5.21 -5.14
CA LEU A 69 5.39 4.97 -3.73
C LEU A 69 6.65 4.60 -2.94
N ALA A 70 7.53 3.81 -3.55
CA ALA A 70 8.81 3.45 -2.94
C ALA A 70 9.70 4.67 -2.73
N VAL A 71 9.85 5.53 -3.73
CA VAL A 71 10.60 6.79 -3.63
C VAL A 71 9.99 7.73 -2.58
N LEU A 72 8.67 7.88 -2.55
CA LEU A 72 7.99 8.76 -1.60
C LEU A 72 8.11 8.26 -0.15
N SER A 73 8.07 6.94 0.06
CA SER A 73 8.20 6.32 1.38
C SER A 73 9.66 6.34 1.86
N LEU A 74 10.54 5.72 1.07
CA LEU A 74 11.92 5.42 1.44
C LEU A 74 12.87 6.63 1.37
N ARG A 75 12.36 7.80 0.99
CA ARG A 75 13.05 9.08 1.18
C ARG A 75 13.11 9.48 2.66
N PHE A 76 12.10 9.10 3.45
CA PHE A 76 11.95 9.54 4.84
C PHE A 76 12.24 8.43 5.85
N THR A 77 12.14 7.17 5.44
CA THR A 77 12.28 6.01 6.32
C THR A 77 13.31 5.03 5.78
N ASP A 78 14.23 4.61 6.64
CA ASP A 78 15.15 3.51 6.33
C ASP A 78 14.49 2.12 6.53
N LEU A 79 15.24 1.05 6.29
CA LEU A 79 14.77 -0.34 6.52
C LEU A 79 15.26 -0.92 7.86
N ASP A 80 15.86 -0.11 8.72
CA ASP A 80 16.34 -0.45 10.06
C ASP A 80 17.52 -1.45 10.15
N PHE A 81 18.34 -1.53 9.09
CA PHE A 81 19.62 -2.25 9.11
C PHE A 81 20.61 -1.65 8.11
N ASN A 82 21.84 -2.18 8.10
CA ASN A 82 22.97 -1.71 7.31
C ASN A 82 22.57 -1.19 5.91
N ILE A 83 22.89 0.08 5.64
CA ILE A 83 22.41 0.80 4.45
C ILE A 83 22.77 0.12 3.12
N LYS A 84 23.95 -0.49 3.03
CA LYS A 84 24.36 -1.21 1.80
C LYS A 84 23.54 -2.48 1.62
N GLN A 85 23.32 -3.23 2.70
CA GLN A 85 22.54 -4.46 2.68
C GLN A 85 21.05 -4.17 2.48
N SER A 86 20.52 -3.11 3.07
CA SER A 86 19.13 -2.68 2.90
C SER A 86 18.87 -2.15 1.49
N THR A 87 19.83 -1.47 0.88
CA THR A 87 19.77 -1.11 -0.55
C THR A 87 19.67 -2.36 -1.43
N LEU A 88 20.42 -3.42 -1.10
CA LEU A 88 20.31 -4.69 -1.82
C LEU A 88 18.98 -5.40 -1.56
N ALA A 89 18.49 -5.39 -0.31
CA ALA A 89 17.17 -5.94 0.05
C ALA A 89 16.02 -5.22 -0.66
N LEU A 90 16.16 -3.91 -0.87
CA LEU A 90 15.24 -3.11 -1.66
C LEU A 90 15.21 -3.59 -3.11
N ILE A 91 16.38 -3.74 -3.76
CA ILE A 91 16.46 -4.27 -5.13
C ILE A 91 15.86 -5.68 -5.20
N ALA A 92 16.18 -6.55 -4.23
CA ALA A 92 15.61 -7.89 -4.14
C ALA A 92 14.08 -7.86 -4.03
N SER A 93 13.50 -6.91 -3.28
CA SER A 93 12.04 -6.74 -3.16
C SER A 93 11.39 -6.36 -4.50
N PHE A 94 12.03 -5.50 -5.30
CA PHE A 94 11.58 -5.23 -6.67
C PHE A 94 11.68 -6.45 -7.57
N VAL A 95 12.76 -7.22 -7.49
CA VAL A 95 12.93 -8.46 -8.28
C VAL A 95 11.84 -9.48 -7.92
N ILE A 96 11.53 -9.65 -6.63
CA ILE A 96 10.41 -10.50 -6.18
C ILE A 96 9.10 -10.01 -6.80
N CYS A 97 8.80 -8.71 -6.72
CA CYS A 97 7.62 -8.13 -7.33
C CYS A 97 7.60 -8.27 -8.87
N ALA A 98 8.75 -8.29 -9.54
CA ALA A 98 8.82 -8.41 -10.99
C ALA A 98 8.47 -9.82 -11.48
N ILE A 99 8.84 -10.84 -10.70
CA ILE A 99 8.77 -12.25 -11.11
C ILE A 99 7.59 -12.98 -10.47
N ALA A 100 7.46 -12.91 -9.13
CA ALA A 100 6.56 -13.78 -8.39
C ALA A 100 5.06 -13.56 -8.70
N PRO A 101 4.55 -12.33 -8.89
CA PRO A 101 3.17 -12.12 -9.31
C PRO A 101 2.82 -12.78 -10.64
N HIS A 102 3.67 -12.63 -11.65
CA HIS A 102 3.43 -13.25 -12.97
C HIS A 102 3.55 -14.76 -12.88
N LEU A 103 4.59 -15.26 -12.20
CA LEU A 103 4.76 -16.69 -11.98
C LEU A 103 3.56 -17.32 -11.28
N ALA A 104 2.97 -16.65 -10.29
CA ALA A 104 1.77 -17.13 -9.59
C ALA A 104 0.53 -17.20 -10.51
N ASN A 105 0.42 -16.34 -11.53
CA ASN A 105 -0.69 -16.33 -12.49
C ASN A 105 -0.60 -17.41 -13.57
N ILE A 106 0.60 -17.95 -13.85
CA ILE A 106 0.80 -18.95 -14.91
C ILE A 106 0.91 -20.40 -14.41
N VAL A 107 0.94 -20.60 -13.09
CA VAL A 107 0.99 -21.94 -12.49
C VAL A 107 -0.39 -22.38 -11.97
N PRO A 108 -0.60 -23.67 -11.69
CA PRO A 108 -1.84 -24.12 -11.04
C PRO A 108 -2.06 -23.43 -9.69
N LEU A 109 -3.32 -23.20 -9.37
CA LEU A 109 -3.77 -22.42 -8.23
C LEU A 109 -3.09 -22.76 -6.88
N GLY A 110 -2.91 -24.06 -6.59
CA GLY A 110 -2.24 -24.50 -5.37
C GLY A 110 -0.77 -24.06 -5.29
N PHE A 111 -0.04 -24.07 -6.41
CA PHE A 111 1.32 -23.53 -6.47
C PHE A 111 1.33 -22.00 -6.44
N GLY A 112 0.33 -21.35 -7.04
CA GLY A 112 0.13 -19.91 -6.97
C GLY A 112 0.00 -19.43 -5.52
N LEU A 113 -0.78 -20.13 -4.68
CA LEU A 113 -0.89 -19.88 -3.24
C LEU A 113 0.48 -19.89 -2.53
N LEU A 114 1.29 -20.92 -2.81
CA LEU A 114 2.62 -21.07 -2.19
C LEU A 114 3.57 -19.96 -2.63
N ILE A 115 3.59 -19.61 -3.93
CA ILE A 115 4.41 -18.53 -4.47
C ILE A 115 3.99 -17.19 -3.85
N ASN A 116 2.69 -16.89 -3.82
CA ASN A 116 2.14 -15.67 -3.21
C ASN A 116 2.55 -15.56 -1.74
N PHE A 117 2.38 -16.64 -0.98
CA PHE A 117 2.76 -16.68 0.44
C PHE A 117 4.26 -16.44 0.62
N SER A 118 5.12 -17.20 -0.07
CA SER A 118 6.57 -17.08 0.06
C SER A 118 7.08 -15.71 -0.38
N ALA A 119 6.57 -15.16 -1.49
CA ALA A 119 6.97 -13.85 -1.99
C ALA A 119 6.60 -12.73 -1.01
N LEU A 120 5.36 -12.72 -0.50
CA LEU A 120 4.91 -11.73 0.47
C LEU A 120 5.66 -11.83 1.80
N LEU A 121 5.93 -13.05 2.27
CA LEU A 121 6.73 -13.29 3.47
C LEU A 121 8.16 -12.76 3.31
N LEU A 122 8.81 -13.03 2.18
CA LEU A 122 10.13 -12.49 1.88
C LEU A 122 10.11 -10.96 1.81
N ILE A 123 9.13 -10.36 1.13
CA ILE A 123 8.98 -8.90 1.08
C ILE A 123 8.88 -8.31 2.50
N LEU A 124 8.11 -8.93 3.41
CA LEU A 124 7.99 -8.47 4.80
C LEU A 124 9.33 -8.54 5.54
N ILE A 125 10.04 -9.66 5.43
CA ILE A 125 11.36 -9.84 6.06
C ILE A 125 12.34 -8.77 5.56
N LEU A 126 12.34 -8.49 4.26
CA LEU A 126 13.26 -7.54 3.63
C LEU A 126 12.95 -6.07 3.96
N THR A 127 11.68 -5.73 4.20
CA THR A 127 11.23 -4.32 4.21
C THR A 127 10.64 -3.84 5.53
N SER A 128 10.38 -4.73 6.49
CA SER A 128 9.49 -4.41 7.64
C SER A 128 10.06 -4.72 9.02
N HIS A 129 11.39 -4.68 9.17
CA HIS A 129 12.01 -4.85 10.48
C HIS A 129 11.43 -3.90 11.53
N GLN A 130 11.28 -2.61 11.16
CA GLN A 130 10.56 -1.61 11.94
C GLN A 130 9.15 -1.38 11.37
N VAL A 131 8.15 -2.08 11.94
CA VAL A 131 6.76 -2.07 11.43
C VAL A 131 6.13 -0.67 11.46
N SER A 132 6.53 0.19 12.41
CA SER A 132 6.02 1.56 12.55
C SER A 132 6.36 2.47 11.37
N TYR A 133 7.38 2.13 10.57
CA TYR A 133 7.73 2.89 9.36
C TYR A 133 6.82 2.58 8.18
N ALA A 134 5.98 1.53 8.27
CA ALA A 134 4.98 1.18 7.26
C ALA A 134 5.54 0.88 5.85
N ASN A 135 6.86 0.63 5.70
CA ASN A 135 7.51 0.37 4.41
C ASN A 135 6.92 -0.84 3.66
N HIS A 136 6.42 -1.88 4.35
CA HIS A 136 5.73 -3.01 3.73
C HIS A 136 4.56 -2.59 2.86
N PHE A 137 3.81 -1.55 3.25
CA PHE A 137 2.59 -1.19 2.55
C PHE A 137 2.86 -0.90 1.08
N THR A 138 3.99 -0.27 0.78
CA THR A 138 4.42 0.01 -0.60
C THR A 138 4.61 -1.27 -1.41
N PHE A 139 5.39 -2.22 -0.90
CA PHE A 139 5.74 -3.43 -1.65
C PHE A 139 4.61 -4.45 -1.69
N ILE A 140 3.83 -4.60 -0.62
CA ILE A 140 2.63 -5.45 -0.61
C ILE A 140 1.57 -4.89 -1.56
N LEU A 141 1.33 -3.58 -1.54
CA LEU A 141 0.41 -2.93 -2.48
C LEU A 141 0.89 -3.17 -3.92
N GLY A 142 2.19 -2.99 -4.15
CA GLY A 142 2.79 -3.22 -5.45
C GLY A 142 2.68 -4.66 -5.94
N TYR A 143 2.93 -5.62 -5.05
CA TYR A 143 2.74 -7.04 -5.34
C TYR A 143 1.30 -7.32 -5.80
N ILE A 144 0.31 -6.87 -5.03
CA ILE A 144 -1.11 -7.07 -5.35
C ILE A 144 -1.51 -6.35 -6.65
N LEU A 145 -0.94 -5.16 -6.93
CA LEU A 145 -1.18 -4.44 -8.18
C LEU A 145 -0.63 -5.20 -9.39
N LEU A 146 0.59 -5.72 -9.29
CA LEU A 146 1.22 -6.47 -10.38
C LEU A 146 0.53 -7.81 -10.60
N TRP A 147 0.15 -8.49 -9.52
CA TRP A 147 -0.60 -9.74 -9.58
C TRP A 147 -1.99 -9.54 -10.20
N GLY A 148 -2.72 -8.52 -9.76
CA GLY A 148 -4.10 -8.27 -10.22
C GLY A 148 -4.20 -7.59 -11.58
N ASN A 149 -3.10 -7.11 -12.15
CA ASN A 149 -3.02 -6.55 -13.49
C ASN A 149 -1.85 -7.22 -14.23
N ASP A 150 -1.88 -8.55 -14.30
CA ASP A 150 -0.85 -9.33 -14.98
C ASP A 150 -0.77 -9.00 -16.47
N VAL A 151 0.41 -9.18 -17.07
CA VAL A 151 0.66 -8.94 -18.49
C VAL A 151 1.46 -10.10 -19.06
N SER A 152 1.37 -10.32 -20.36
CA SER A 152 2.05 -11.40 -21.07
C SER A 152 2.94 -10.88 -22.19
N GLU A 153 3.77 -11.77 -22.75
CA GLU A 153 4.57 -11.53 -23.96
C GLU A 153 5.50 -10.31 -23.84
N ASN A 154 5.53 -9.45 -24.87
CA ASN A 154 6.40 -8.29 -24.96
C ASN A 154 6.14 -7.28 -23.83
N SER A 155 4.88 -7.13 -23.41
CA SER A 155 4.52 -6.27 -22.29
C SER A 155 5.12 -6.74 -20.97
N TYR A 156 5.27 -8.06 -20.78
CA TYR A 156 5.96 -8.61 -19.61
C TYR A 156 7.47 -8.36 -19.67
N THR A 157 8.11 -8.47 -20.84
CA THR A 157 9.52 -8.07 -20.99
C THR A 157 9.73 -6.60 -20.63
N LEU A 158 8.86 -5.71 -21.12
CA LEU A 158 8.89 -4.29 -20.74
C LEU A 158 8.63 -4.09 -19.25
N ARG A 159 7.76 -4.89 -18.63
CA ARG A 159 7.51 -4.86 -17.18
C ARG A 159 8.77 -5.16 -16.38
N ILE A 160 9.53 -6.18 -16.77
CA ILE A 160 10.79 -6.53 -16.10
C ILE A 160 11.79 -5.38 -16.22
N ILE A 161 11.96 -4.81 -17.42
CA ILE A 161 12.86 -3.66 -17.64
C ILE A 161 12.42 -2.46 -16.78
N ALA A 162 11.13 -2.15 -16.80
CA ALA A 162 10.52 -1.08 -16.02
C ALA A 162 10.75 -1.28 -14.51
N MET A 163 10.57 -2.50 -14.00
CA MET A 163 10.80 -2.85 -12.60
C MET A 163 12.26 -2.66 -12.21
N MET A 164 13.20 -3.02 -13.09
CA MET A 164 14.63 -2.80 -12.85
C MET A 164 14.99 -1.31 -12.84
N VAL A 165 14.43 -0.52 -13.75
CA VAL A 165 14.61 0.95 -13.74
C VAL A 165 14.05 1.57 -12.46
N ALA A 166 12.85 1.16 -12.04
CA ALA A 166 12.25 1.60 -10.79
C ALA A 166 13.09 1.18 -9.57
N ALA A 167 13.63 -0.03 -9.57
CA ALA A 167 14.50 -0.55 -8.51
C ALA A 167 15.77 0.27 -8.37
N ILE A 168 16.47 0.52 -9.49
CA ILE A 168 17.72 1.30 -9.51
C ILE A 168 17.44 2.73 -9.05
N PHE A 169 16.41 3.38 -9.60
CA PHE A 169 16.06 4.74 -9.21
C PHE A 169 15.73 4.85 -7.72
N THR A 170 14.91 3.93 -7.20
CA THR A 170 14.56 3.91 -5.77
C THR A 170 15.78 3.63 -4.91
N ALA A 171 16.66 2.70 -5.31
CA ALA A 171 17.89 2.38 -4.59
C ALA A 171 18.86 3.57 -4.52
N LEU A 172 18.98 4.34 -5.62
CA LEU A 172 19.80 5.55 -5.65
C LEU A 172 19.26 6.62 -4.69
N VAL A 173 17.94 6.87 -4.73
CA VAL A 173 17.30 7.83 -3.81
C VAL A 173 17.48 7.38 -2.36
N TYR A 174 17.17 6.12 -2.07
CA TYR A 174 17.32 5.52 -0.73
C TYR A 174 18.75 5.66 -0.21
N TYR A 175 19.74 5.23 -0.99
CA TYR A 175 21.14 5.31 -0.59
C TYR A 175 21.55 6.76 -0.36
N HIS A 176 21.20 7.68 -1.25
CA HIS A 176 21.51 9.10 -1.11
C HIS A 176 20.88 9.72 0.16
N CYS A 177 19.66 9.35 0.51
CA CYS A 177 18.99 9.87 1.71
C CYS A 177 19.55 9.30 3.02
N HIS A 178 20.10 8.08 2.99
CA HIS A 178 20.42 7.34 4.23
C HIS A 178 21.91 7.00 4.40
N TYR A 179 22.80 7.26 3.44
CA TYR A 179 24.20 6.80 3.48
C TYR A 179 25.01 7.27 4.70
N GLN A 180 24.64 8.39 5.32
CA GLN A 180 25.34 8.93 6.49
C GLN A 180 24.90 8.26 7.80
N GLN A 181 23.84 7.45 7.79
CA GLN A 181 23.31 6.79 8.99
C GLN A 181 24.15 5.57 9.36
N THR A 182 24.49 5.46 10.64
CA THR A 182 25.18 4.29 11.20
C THR A 182 24.17 3.32 11.79
N MET A 183 23.95 2.19 11.10
CA MET A 183 23.01 1.16 11.54
C MET A 183 23.73 0.05 12.30
N LYS A 184 23.19 -0.37 13.44
CA LYS A 184 23.78 -1.42 14.30
C LYS A 184 23.52 -2.83 13.77
N LEU A 185 22.35 -3.03 13.15
CA LEU A 185 21.90 -4.32 12.67
C LEU A 185 22.40 -4.62 11.26
N ASN A 186 22.68 -5.88 10.98
CA ASN A 186 22.96 -6.40 9.65
C ASN A 186 21.87 -7.39 9.23
N PHE A 187 21.85 -7.77 7.96
CA PHE A 187 20.88 -8.70 7.38
C PHE A 187 20.82 -10.06 8.10
N LYS A 188 21.96 -10.54 8.61
CA LYS A 188 21.99 -11.77 9.43
C LYS A 188 21.17 -11.63 10.71
N ASP A 189 21.18 -10.45 11.33
CA ASP A 189 20.41 -10.16 12.53
C ASP A 189 18.91 -10.13 12.19
N ILE A 190 18.55 -9.56 11.03
CA ILE A 190 17.16 -9.56 10.53
C ILE A 190 16.63 -10.98 10.33
N LEU A 191 17.44 -11.86 9.74
CA LEU A 191 17.07 -13.27 9.58
C LEU A 191 16.97 -13.98 10.94
N LYS A 192 17.92 -13.75 11.85
CA LYS A 192 17.90 -14.32 13.20
C LYS A 192 16.64 -13.91 13.97
N ASP A 193 16.27 -12.63 13.88
CA ASP A 193 15.07 -12.06 14.50
C ASP A 193 13.79 -12.65 13.90
N PHE A 194 13.77 -12.94 12.60
CA PHE A 194 12.64 -13.61 11.97
C PHE A 194 12.46 -15.04 12.49
N PHE A 195 13.54 -15.82 12.58
CA PHE A 195 13.45 -17.21 13.08
C PHE A 195 13.20 -17.30 14.59
N SER A 196 13.30 -16.18 15.31
CA SER A 196 12.96 -16.08 16.72
C SER A 196 11.46 -15.77 16.87
N PRO A 197 10.65 -16.63 17.52
CA PRO A 197 9.23 -16.37 17.74
C PRO A 197 9.00 -15.03 18.43
N SER A 198 8.22 -14.16 17.81
CA SER A 198 7.91 -12.82 18.32
C SER A 198 6.59 -12.32 17.74
N LYS A 199 6.01 -11.28 18.36
CA LYS A 199 4.80 -10.60 17.83
C LYS A 199 4.96 -10.21 16.36
N ARG A 200 6.16 -9.77 15.97
CA ARG A 200 6.52 -9.38 14.60
C ARG A 200 6.58 -10.58 13.66
N THR A 201 7.21 -11.69 14.07
CA THR A 201 7.27 -12.92 13.27
C THR A 201 5.87 -13.48 13.01
N PHE A 202 5.02 -13.56 14.04
CA PHE A 202 3.63 -13.99 13.86
C PHE A 202 2.82 -13.01 13.02
N TRP A 203 3.10 -11.72 13.12
CA TRP A 203 2.49 -10.74 12.23
C TRP A 203 2.90 -10.94 10.76
N TYR A 204 4.18 -11.20 10.46
CA TYR A 204 4.63 -11.50 9.09
C TYR A 204 3.91 -12.71 8.52
N LEU A 205 3.83 -13.80 9.30
CA LEU A 205 3.08 -15.00 8.92
C LEU A 205 1.62 -14.65 8.67
N LYS A 206 0.94 -14.00 9.63
CA LYS A 206 -0.47 -13.62 9.55
C LYS A 206 -0.81 -12.85 8.28
N ILE A 207 -0.07 -11.78 7.97
CA ILE A 207 -0.40 -10.92 6.83
C ILE A 207 -0.04 -11.58 5.48
N SER A 208 1.09 -12.28 5.38
CA SER A 208 1.48 -12.98 4.15
C SER A 208 0.53 -14.12 3.81
N SER A 209 0.16 -14.96 4.79
CA SER A 209 -0.78 -16.06 4.59
C SER A 209 -2.20 -15.57 4.34
N ALA A 210 -2.65 -14.50 5.00
CA ALA A 210 -3.97 -13.93 4.75
C ALA A 210 -4.13 -13.39 3.33
N ILE A 211 -3.15 -12.65 2.82
CA ILE A 211 -3.20 -12.09 1.47
C ILE A 211 -3.08 -13.22 0.43
N ALA A 212 -2.17 -14.17 0.64
CA ALA A 212 -2.05 -15.31 -0.26
C ALA A 212 -3.35 -16.15 -0.31
N LEU A 213 -3.97 -16.39 0.85
CA LEU A 213 -5.23 -17.13 0.93
C LEU A 213 -6.39 -16.36 0.31
N VAL A 214 -6.47 -15.04 0.49
CA VAL A 214 -7.57 -14.25 -0.11
C VAL A 214 -7.45 -14.15 -1.63
N ILE A 215 -6.22 -14.11 -2.15
CA ILE A 215 -5.94 -14.23 -3.58
C ILE A 215 -6.43 -15.59 -4.09
N PHE A 216 -5.96 -16.67 -3.47
CA PHE A 216 -6.35 -18.04 -3.82
C PHE A 216 -7.86 -18.24 -3.83
N LEU A 217 -8.55 -17.83 -2.75
CA LEU A 217 -10.02 -17.95 -2.66
C LEU A 217 -10.73 -17.08 -3.71
N GLY A 218 -10.23 -15.88 -3.98
CA GLY A 218 -10.79 -15.01 -5.02
C GLY A 218 -10.65 -15.60 -6.42
N GLU A 219 -9.51 -16.23 -6.72
CA GLU A 219 -9.31 -16.97 -7.97
C GLU A 219 -10.21 -18.20 -8.06
N MET A 220 -10.34 -19.01 -6.99
CA MET A 220 -11.27 -20.16 -6.96
C MET A 220 -12.71 -19.75 -7.28
N LEU A 221 -13.12 -18.61 -6.75
CA LEU A 221 -14.47 -18.07 -6.93
C LEU A 221 -14.64 -17.27 -8.22
N ASN A 222 -13.58 -17.13 -9.02
CA ASN A 222 -13.53 -16.26 -10.20
C ASN A 222 -14.02 -14.83 -9.91
N PHE A 223 -13.67 -14.31 -8.74
CA PHE A 223 -14.14 -13.00 -8.29
C PHE A 223 -13.48 -11.89 -9.12
N SER A 224 -14.29 -11.05 -9.76
CA SER A 224 -13.79 -9.90 -10.51
C SER A 224 -13.03 -8.94 -9.59
N ARG A 225 -11.80 -8.56 -9.94
CA ARG A 225 -10.97 -7.62 -9.15
C ARG A 225 -10.66 -8.13 -7.73
N THR A 226 -10.29 -9.41 -7.59
CA THR A 226 -9.75 -9.99 -6.34
C THR A 226 -8.68 -9.11 -5.66
N MET A 227 -7.87 -8.38 -6.43
CA MET A 227 -6.92 -7.39 -5.92
C MET A 227 -7.53 -6.37 -4.93
N TRP A 228 -8.81 -6.01 -5.08
CA TRP A 228 -9.47 -5.08 -4.15
C TRP A 228 -9.83 -5.73 -2.82
N ILE A 229 -10.13 -7.04 -2.82
CA ILE A 229 -10.28 -7.83 -1.60
C ILE A 229 -8.92 -7.91 -0.89
N ALA A 230 -7.85 -8.18 -1.64
CA ALA A 230 -6.48 -8.20 -1.12
C ALA A 230 -6.03 -6.83 -0.56
N PHE A 231 -6.40 -5.71 -1.21
CA PHE A 231 -6.17 -4.37 -0.67
C PHE A 231 -6.91 -4.10 0.64
N ALA A 232 -8.11 -4.64 0.80
CA ALA A 232 -8.80 -4.57 2.08
C ALA A 232 -8.10 -5.40 3.14
N CYS A 233 -7.64 -6.59 2.77
CA CYS A 233 -6.87 -7.50 3.62
C CYS A 233 -5.58 -6.85 4.16
N MET A 234 -4.70 -6.39 3.26
CA MET A 234 -3.45 -5.72 3.65
C MET A 234 -3.69 -4.47 4.52
N SER A 235 -4.82 -3.77 4.30
CA SER A 235 -5.09 -2.53 5.01
C SER A 235 -5.52 -2.80 6.45
N ILE A 236 -6.35 -3.82 6.67
CA ILE A 236 -6.92 -4.14 7.99
C ILE A 236 -5.92 -4.90 8.85
N ILE A 237 -5.26 -5.91 8.30
CA ILE A 237 -4.34 -6.74 9.09
C ILE A 237 -3.15 -5.90 9.52
N ASN A 238 -3.02 -5.73 10.83
CA ASN A 238 -1.98 -4.93 11.46
C ASN A 238 -1.30 -5.71 12.59
N ILE A 239 -0.18 -5.19 13.07
CA ILE A 239 0.50 -5.74 14.24
C ILE A 239 -0.29 -5.40 15.52
N ASP A 240 -0.98 -4.26 15.53
CA ASP A 240 -1.76 -3.79 16.68
C ASP A 240 -3.23 -4.17 16.54
N HIS A 241 -3.77 -4.87 17.56
CA HIS A 241 -5.14 -5.37 17.57
C HIS A 241 -6.17 -4.22 17.50
N GLU A 242 -5.96 -3.13 18.23
CA GLU A 242 -6.86 -1.96 18.19
C GLU A 242 -6.99 -1.37 16.79
N GLN A 243 -5.87 -1.33 16.04
CA GLN A 243 -5.87 -0.86 14.65
C GLN A 243 -6.67 -1.79 13.74
N ILE A 244 -6.66 -3.10 13.99
CA ILE A 244 -7.48 -4.06 13.24
C ILE A 244 -8.97 -3.76 13.47
N ILE A 245 -9.41 -3.62 14.72
CA ILE A 245 -10.82 -3.32 15.04
C ILE A 245 -11.22 -1.97 14.42
N TYR A 246 -10.38 -0.94 14.60
CA TYR A 246 -10.65 0.39 14.08
C TYR A 246 -10.82 0.34 12.56
N LYS A 247 -9.87 -0.26 11.83
CA LYS A 247 -9.91 -0.32 10.37
C LYS A 247 -11.02 -1.23 9.86
N PHE A 248 -11.34 -2.33 10.52
CA PHE A 248 -12.46 -3.20 10.16
C PHE A 248 -13.79 -2.43 10.20
N LYS A 249 -14.08 -1.73 11.31
CA LYS A 249 -15.32 -0.94 11.47
C LYS A 249 -15.44 0.18 10.44
N HIS A 250 -14.33 0.84 10.13
CA HIS A 250 -14.35 2.02 9.27
C HIS A 250 -14.24 1.67 7.78
N ARG A 251 -13.48 0.64 7.38
CA ARG A 251 -13.20 0.42 5.96
C ARG A 251 -14.46 0.12 5.16
N ALA A 252 -15.26 -0.85 5.59
CA ALA A 252 -16.49 -1.24 4.90
C ALA A 252 -17.45 -0.04 4.77
N LEU A 253 -17.67 0.67 5.89
CA LEU A 253 -18.56 1.83 5.93
C LEU A 253 -18.08 2.97 5.00
N PHE A 254 -16.81 3.35 5.07
CA PHE A 254 -16.30 4.49 4.32
C PHE A 254 -16.05 4.17 2.84
N VAL A 255 -15.91 2.90 2.44
CA VAL A 255 -15.95 2.52 1.01
C VAL A 255 -17.36 2.68 0.45
N VAL A 256 -18.41 2.33 1.20
CA VAL A 256 -19.79 2.57 0.78
C VAL A 256 -20.03 4.06 0.60
N VAL A 257 -19.65 4.87 1.59
CA VAL A 257 -19.76 6.34 1.52
C VAL A 257 -18.99 6.88 0.32
N GLY A 258 -17.74 6.46 0.11
CA GLY A 258 -16.92 6.91 -1.03
C GLY A 258 -17.50 6.51 -2.38
N SER A 259 -18.07 5.31 -2.49
CA SER A 259 -18.67 4.83 -3.74
C SER A 259 -19.97 5.58 -4.06
N ILE A 260 -20.78 5.92 -3.06
CA ILE A 260 -21.99 6.74 -3.22
C ILE A 260 -21.63 8.16 -3.62
N ILE A 261 -20.68 8.80 -2.92
CA ILE A 261 -20.23 10.16 -3.25
C ILE A 261 -19.69 10.21 -4.68
N PHE A 262 -18.85 9.24 -5.06
CA PHE A 262 -18.37 9.14 -6.43
C PHE A 262 -19.53 8.94 -7.42
N GLY A 263 -20.51 8.09 -7.11
CA GLY A 263 -21.68 7.86 -7.94
C GLY A 263 -22.51 9.12 -8.20
N ILE A 264 -22.72 9.94 -7.16
CA ILE A 264 -23.39 11.25 -7.29
C ILE A 264 -22.56 12.21 -8.15
N LEU A 265 -21.24 12.28 -7.93
CA LEU A 265 -20.38 13.10 -8.76
C LEU A 265 -20.41 12.66 -10.23
N PHE A 266 -20.45 11.35 -10.49
CA PHE A 266 -20.50 10.79 -11.84
C PHE A 266 -21.75 11.18 -12.62
N THR A 267 -22.91 11.38 -11.96
CA THR A 267 -24.15 11.78 -12.64
C THR A 267 -24.25 13.27 -12.90
N ILE A 268 -23.52 14.10 -12.15
CA ILE A 268 -23.56 15.57 -12.25
C ILE A 268 -22.45 16.08 -13.17
N VAL A 269 -21.27 15.46 -13.14
CA VAL A 269 -20.09 15.91 -13.88
C VAL A 269 -20.17 15.44 -15.34
N PRO A 270 -19.99 16.34 -16.33
CA PRO A 270 -19.95 15.94 -17.74
C PRO A 270 -18.87 14.90 -18.01
N LYS A 271 -19.15 13.98 -18.93
CA LYS A 271 -18.30 12.80 -19.18
C LYS A 271 -16.83 13.15 -19.47
N GLU A 272 -16.59 14.27 -20.15
CA GLU A 272 -15.27 14.79 -20.50
C GLU A 272 -14.38 15.07 -19.28
N TYR A 273 -14.97 15.39 -18.12
CA TYR A 273 -14.24 15.70 -16.89
C TYR A 273 -14.12 14.52 -15.93
N LEU A 274 -14.73 13.36 -16.24
CA LEU A 274 -14.70 12.18 -15.36
C LEU A 274 -13.28 11.62 -15.20
N GLY A 275 -12.41 11.78 -16.20
CA GLY A 275 -10.99 11.43 -16.10
C GLY A 275 -10.25 12.20 -14.98
N LEU A 276 -10.76 13.36 -14.55
CA LEU A 276 -10.20 14.14 -13.45
C LEU A 276 -10.59 13.61 -12.07
N ALA A 277 -11.57 12.70 -11.97
CA ALA A 277 -12.03 12.18 -10.69
C ALA A 277 -10.91 11.47 -9.92
N GLY A 278 -9.99 10.77 -10.61
CA GLY A 278 -8.81 10.18 -10.00
C GLY A 278 -7.86 11.23 -9.42
N ILE A 279 -7.63 12.33 -10.14
CA ILE A 279 -6.80 13.46 -9.70
C ILE A 279 -7.44 14.13 -8.47
N LEU A 280 -8.75 14.38 -8.52
CA LEU A 280 -9.50 14.93 -7.39
C LEU A 280 -9.40 14.01 -6.17
N GLY A 281 -9.55 12.70 -6.35
CA GLY A 281 -9.35 11.70 -5.30
C GLY A 281 -7.96 11.82 -4.66
N GLY A 282 -6.90 11.90 -5.48
CA GLY A 282 -5.52 12.08 -5.01
C GLY A 282 -5.31 13.36 -4.19
N ILE A 283 -5.87 14.50 -4.66
CA ILE A 283 -5.83 15.77 -3.93
C ILE A 283 -6.50 15.61 -2.57
N MET A 284 -7.71 15.04 -2.55
CA MET A 284 -8.50 14.92 -1.32
C MET A 284 -7.86 13.94 -0.33
N VAL A 285 -7.26 12.83 -0.79
CA VAL A 285 -6.42 11.96 0.03
C VAL A 285 -5.26 12.74 0.64
N GLY A 286 -4.59 13.60 -0.14
CA GLY A 286 -3.53 14.48 0.34
C GLY A 286 -3.97 15.45 1.46
N PHE A 287 -5.25 15.83 1.52
CA PHE A 287 -5.81 16.63 2.62
C PHE A 287 -6.43 15.79 3.74
N SER A 288 -6.58 14.48 3.54
CA SER A 288 -7.20 13.54 4.46
C SER A 288 -6.21 13.14 5.55
N GLY A 289 -6.21 13.86 6.67
CA GLY A 289 -5.42 13.52 7.85
C GLY A 289 -5.92 12.28 8.63
N SER A 290 -6.96 11.59 8.14
CA SER A 290 -7.58 10.44 8.79
C SER A 290 -7.84 9.29 7.82
N TYR A 291 -7.78 8.06 8.33
CA TYR A 291 -7.96 6.83 7.56
C TYR A 291 -9.33 6.73 6.87
N HIS A 292 -10.41 7.17 7.54
CA HIS A 292 -11.76 7.10 6.97
C HIS A 292 -11.92 7.97 5.73
N TRP A 293 -11.44 9.22 5.74
CA TRP A 293 -11.52 10.10 4.56
C TRP A 293 -10.59 9.64 3.44
N GLN A 294 -9.39 9.12 3.78
CA GLN A 294 -8.53 8.47 2.78
C GLN A 294 -9.26 7.31 2.11
N THR A 295 -10.02 6.50 2.86
CA THR A 295 -10.80 5.38 2.33
C THR A 295 -11.90 5.84 1.37
N VAL A 296 -12.61 6.93 1.70
CA VAL A 296 -13.62 7.55 0.83
C VAL A 296 -12.99 7.97 -0.51
N PHE A 297 -11.96 8.80 -0.48
CA PHE A 297 -11.38 9.40 -1.69
C PHE A 297 -10.55 8.41 -2.51
N ASN A 298 -10.01 7.36 -1.90
CA ASN A 298 -9.38 6.24 -2.61
C ASN A 298 -10.36 5.47 -3.52
N CYS A 299 -11.66 5.65 -3.34
CA CYS A 299 -12.65 5.08 -4.27
C CYS A 299 -12.63 5.78 -5.63
N PHE A 300 -12.25 7.07 -5.70
CA PHE A 300 -12.45 7.86 -6.91
C PHE A 300 -11.56 7.40 -8.06
N GLY A 301 -10.26 7.27 -7.82
CA GLY A 301 -9.33 6.76 -8.84
C GLY A 301 -9.64 5.31 -9.24
N ALA A 302 -10.02 4.47 -8.27
CA ALA A 302 -10.35 3.08 -8.53
C ALA A 302 -11.63 2.94 -9.38
N LEU A 303 -12.68 3.70 -9.06
CA LEU A 303 -13.95 3.68 -9.77
C LEU A 303 -13.84 4.35 -11.15
N ALA A 304 -13.09 5.45 -11.27
CA ALA A 304 -12.87 6.13 -12.55
C ALA A 304 -12.32 5.18 -13.62
N ILE A 305 -11.38 4.30 -13.27
CA ILE A 305 -10.82 3.29 -14.19
C ILE A 305 -11.78 2.11 -14.40
N THR A 306 -12.50 1.70 -13.36
CA THR A 306 -13.28 0.44 -13.38
C THR A 306 -14.61 0.59 -14.12
N ILE A 307 -15.14 1.81 -14.24
CA ILE A 307 -16.38 2.08 -14.96
C ILE A 307 -16.25 1.75 -16.44
N ASP A 308 -15.12 2.09 -17.06
CA ASP A 308 -14.89 1.78 -18.47
C ASP A 308 -14.81 0.27 -18.72
N LEU A 309 -14.46 -0.52 -17.70
CA LEU A 309 -14.30 -1.97 -17.77
C LEU A 309 -15.61 -2.74 -17.50
N PHE A 310 -16.41 -2.31 -16.52
CA PHE A 310 -17.56 -3.07 -16.04
C PHE A 310 -18.90 -2.34 -16.17
N GLY A 311 -18.88 -1.05 -16.51
CA GLY A 311 -20.03 -0.15 -16.48
C GLY A 311 -20.25 0.46 -15.10
N PHE A 312 -20.99 1.58 -15.07
CA PHE A 312 -21.21 2.42 -13.89
C PHE A 312 -21.70 1.65 -12.66
N LEU A 313 -22.83 0.96 -12.78
CA LEU A 313 -23.47 0.27 -11.67
C LEU A 313 -22.60 -0.89 -11.15
N ASN A 314 -22.06 -1.71 -12.06
CA ASN A 314 -21.24 -2.86 -11.69
C ASN A 314 -19.93 -2.44 -11.03
N ALA A 315 -19.27 -1.36 -11.50
CA ALA A 315 -18.04 -0.88 -10.87
C ALA A 315 -18.26 -0.49 -9.40
N ILE A 316 -19.37 0.18 -9.10
CA ILE A 316 -19.78 0.53 -7.73
C ILE A 316 -20.04 -0.74 -6.90
N ILE A 317 -20.84 -1.67 -7.43
CA ILE A 317 -21.17 -2.93 -6.75
C ILE A 317 -19.90 -3.72 -6.44
N ILE A 318 -19.04 -3.95 -7.43
CA ILE A 318 -17.77 -4.68 -7.27
C ILE A 318 -16.90 -4.01 -6.21
N ARG A 319 -16.82 -2.67 -6.20
CA ARG A 319 -16.00 -1.93 -5.21
C ARG A 319 -16.49 -2.16 -3.78
N ILE A 320 -17.79 -2.07 -3.57
CA ILE A 320 -18.42 -2.27 -2.27
C ILE A 320 -18.27 -3.72 -1.84
N VAL A 321 -18.69 -4.67 -2.68
CA VAL A 321 -18.66 -6.11 -2.36
C VAL A 321 -17.23 -6.57 -2.08
N ALA A 322 -16.25 -6.20 -2.91
CA ALA A 322 -14.85 -6.60 -2.70
C ALA A 322 -14.29 -6.10 -1.36
N ASN A 323 -14.58 -4.86 -0.98
CA ASN A 323 -14.07 -4.29 0.28
C ASN A 323 -14.80 -4.82 1.51
N ILE A 324 -16.11 -5.09 1.42
CA ILE A 324 -16.85 -5.77 2.49
C ILE A 324 -16.32 -7.19 2.66
N ALA A 325 -16.22 -7.96 1.57
CA ALA A 325 -15.69 -9.33 1.59
C ALA A 325 -14.29 -9.38 2.20
N GLY A 326 -13.39 -8.49 1.75
CA GLY A 326 -12.04 -8.41 2.29
C GLY A 326 -12.00 -7.98 3.75
N SER A 327 -12.93 -7.12 4.19
CA SER A 327 -13.02 -6.72 5.60
C SER A 327 -13.48 -7.86 6.50
N ILE A 328 -14.53 -8.58 6.09
CA ILE A 328 -15.03 -9.76 6.80
C ILE A 328 -13.97 -10.85 6.85
N PHE A 329 -13.38 -11.18 5.70
CA PHE A 329 -12.30 -12.17 5.61
C PHE A 329 -11.16 -11.83 6.58
N SER A 330 -10.67 -10.58 6.57
CA SER A 330 -9.55 -10.17 7.43
C SER A 330 -9.84 -10.35 8.91
N PHE A 331 -11.05 -9.98 9.33
CA PHE A 331 -11.46 -10.05 10.73
C PHE A 331 -11.61 -11.50 11.19
N VAL A 332 -12.26 -12.34 10.38
CA VAL A 332 -12.40 -13.77 10.66
C VAL A 332 -11.02 -14.44 10.66
N TYR A 333 -10.19 -14.16 9.66
CA TYR A 333 -8.84 -14.71 9.54
C TYR A 333 -7.98 -14.34 10.75
N HIS A 334 -8.05 -13.09 11.20
CA HIS A 334 -7.31 -12.63 12.37
C HIS A 334 -7.63 -13.46 13.62
N HIS A 335 -8.90 -13.67 13.93
CA HIS A 335 -9.30 -14.46 15.09
C HIS A 335 -8.94 -15.95 14.97
N LEU A 336 -9.09 -16.52 13.77
CA LEU A 336 -8.66 -17.89 13.51
C LEU A 336 -7.15 -18.04 13.69
N PHE A 337 -6.36 -17.11 13.15
CA PHE A 337 -4.91 -17.12 13.26
C PHE A 337 -4.46 -17.01 14.72
N GLU A 338 -5.03 -16.08 15.50
CA GLU A 338 -4.70 -15.95 16.92
C GLU A 338 -5.01 -17.21 17.71
N LYS A 339 -6.18 -17.83 17.47
CA LYS A 339 -6.56 -19.08 18.13
C LYS A 339 -5.59 -20.21 17.78
N ILE A 340 -5.16 -20.31 16.52
CA ILE A 340 -4.17 -21.31 16.08
C ILE A 340 -2.83 -21.08 16.78
N ILE A 341 -2.35 -19.83 16.84
CA ILE A 341 -1.08 -19.49 17.50
C ILE A 341 -1.13 -19.79 19.00
N GLN A 342 -2.23 -19.47 19.68
CA GLN A 342 -2.42 -19.80 21.10
C GLN A 342 -2.32 -21.31 21.35
N LEU A 343 -2.95 -22.12 20.50
CA LEU A 343 -2.89 -23.58 20.59
C LEU A 343 -1.48 -24.15 20.33
N LEU A 344 -0.71 -23.52 19.44
CA LEU A 344 0.64 -23.97 19.09
C LEU A 344 1.69 -23.60 20.13
N ILE A 345 1.53 -22.45 20.81
CA ILE A 345 2.60 -21.87 21.65
C ILE A 345 2.38 -22.11 23.14
N ASN A 346 1.18 -22.51 23.57
CA ASN A 346 0.87 -22.81 24.98
C ASN A 346 1.24 -21.67 25.97
N GLU A 347 1.42 -20.45 25.47
CA GLU A 347 1.73 -19.23 26.22
C GLU A 347 0.88 -18.05 25.70
N ASN A 348 0.44 -17.19 26.63
CA ASN A 348 -0.36 -15.98 26.38
C ASN A 348 0.43 -14.82 25.72
N LEU A 349 1.44 -15.13 24.89
CA LEU A 349 2.33 -14.14 24.24
C LEU A 349 1.60 -13.09 23.37
N MET A 350 0.32 -13.32 23.04
CA MET A 350 -0.46 -12.47 22.14
C MET A 350 -1.36 -11.45 22.87
N PHE A 351 -1.39 -11.44 24.22
CA PHE A 351 -2.31 -10.61 25.01
C PHE A 351 -1.66 -9.56 25.91
N ASP A 352 -0.37 -9.23 25.74
CA ASP A 352 0.16 -8.04 26.41
C ASP A 352 -0.37 -6.77 25.74
N ASN A 353 -1.53 -6.33 26.24
CA ASN A 353 -2.17 -5.04 26.03
C ASN A 353 -1.50 -3.91 26.85
N ASN A 354 -0.27 -4.11 27.32
CA ASN A 354 0.47 -3.10 28.08
C ASN A 354 1.74 -2.72 27.34
N LEU A 355 1.65 -1.67 26.51
CA LEU A 355 2.69 -0.66 26.28
C LEU A 355 2.15 0.53 25.48
#